data_AF-A0A4V1SKG3-F1
#
_entry.id   AF-A0A4V1SKG3-F1
#
_cell.length_a   1.000
_cell.length_b   1.000
_cell.length_c   1.000
_cell.angle_alpha   90.00
_cell.angle_beta   90.00
_cell.angle_gamma   90.00
#
_symmetry.space_group_name_H-M   'P 1'
#
loop_
_entity.id
_entity.type
_entity.pdbx_description
1 polymer ?
#
loop_
_entity_poly.entity_id
_entity_poly.type
_entity_poly.pdbx_seq_one_letter_code
_entity_poly.pdbx_strand_id
1 'polypeptide(L)' 'MVNQKWNQEALAINLQNGYLSHQNAGSGTTNGSYWNATIVVNANGFQADDIIFENSFNQYISLKESQDKV' A
#
# COMPACT_ATOMS: atom_id res chain seq x y z
N MET A 1 -11.20 -16.68 -1.17
CA MET A 1 -9.89 -16.03 -1.45
C MET A 1 -9.93 -14.66 -0.83
N VAL A 2 -9.02 -14.35 0.08
CA VAL A 2 -9.08 -13.11 0.87
C VAL A 2 -8.53 -11.98 0.00
N ASN A 3 -9.41 -11.22 -0.63
CA ASN A 3 -9.03 -10.14 -1.53
C ASN A 3 -8.50 -8.95 -0.71
N GLN A 4 -7.19 -8.72 -0.74
CA GLN A 4 -6.50 -7.61 -0.03
C GLN A 4 -6.42 -6.31 -0.85
N LYS A 5 -7.34 -6.11 -1.80
CA LYS A 5 -7.52 -4.83 -2.50
C LYS A 5 -8.07 -3.76 -1.55
N TRP A 6 -7.82 -2.50 -1.89
CA TRP A 6 -8.48 -1.38 -1.23
C TRP A 6 -10.01 -1.53 -1.28
N ASN A 7 -10.67 -1.28 -0.16
CA ASN A 7 -12.13 -1.35 -0.02
C ASN A 7 -12.60 -0.26 0.96
N GLN A 8 -13.52 0.58 0.50
CA GLN A 8 -14.04 1.73 1.26
C GLN A 8 -14.83 1.32 2.52
N GLU A 9 -15.61 0.25 2.44
CA GLU A 9 -16.40 -0.24 3.58
C GLU A 9 -15.51 -0.83 4.67
N ALA A 10 -14.47 -1.59 4.28
CA ALA A 10 -13.50 -2.14 5.22
C ALA A 10 -12.76 -1.02 5.98
N LEU A 11 -12.44 0.09 5.29
CA LEU A 11 -11.86 1.28 5.93
C LEU A 11 -12.83 1.90 6.94
N ALA A 12 -14.09 2.12 6.57
CA ALA A 12 -15.09 2.70 7.46
C ALA A 12 -15.31 1.86 8.73
N ILE A 13 -15.38 0.53 8.59
CA ILE A 13 -15.53 -0.40 9.70
C ILE A 13 -14.31 -0.37 10.64
N ASN A 14 -13.10 -0.39 10.09
CA ASN A 14 -11.88 -0.33 10.91
C ASN A 14 -11.77 1.00 11.68
N LEU A 15 -12.16 2.12 11.06
CA LEU A 15 -12.19 3.43 11.72
C LEU A 15 -13.23 3.47 12.86
N GLN A 16 -14.40 2.87 12.66
CA GLN A 16 -15.42 2.76 13.70
C GLN A 16 -14.97 1.88 14.87
N ASN A 17 -14.26 0.79 14.59
CA ASN A 17 -13.83 -0.17 15.60
C ASN A 17 -12.59 0.28 16.38
N GLY A 18 -11.80 1.20 15.83
CA GLY A 18 -10.53 1.65 16.43
C GLY A 18 -9.39 0.63 16.31
N TYR A 19 -9.61 -0.47 15.58
CA TYR A 19 -8.59 -1.48 15.27
C TYR A 19 -8.88 -2.12 13.92
N LEU A 20 -7.84 -2.67 13.29
CA LEU A 20 -7.96 -3.37 12.02
C LEU A 20 -8.58 -4.75 12.25
N SER A 21 -9.64 -5.08 11.51
CA SER A 21 -10.24 -6.42 11.47
C SER A 21 -9.37 -7.45 10.76
N HIS A 22 -8.43 -7.00 9.93
CA HIS A 22 -7.47 -7.83 9.21
C HIS A 22 -6.12 -7.13 9.10
N GLN A 23 -5.05 -7.84 9.49
CA GLN A 23 -3.69 -7.35 9.29
C GLN A 23 -3.27 -7.63 7.85
N ASN A 24 -2.83 -6.59 7.15
CA ASN A 24 -2.34 -6.72 5.79
C ASN A 24 -1.05 -7.55 5.79
N ALA A 25 -0.94 -8.52 4.87
CA ALA A 25 0.23 -9.42 4.81
C ALA A 25 1.49 -8.72 4.25
N GLY A 26 1.34 -7.49 3.73
CA GLY A 26 2.42 -6.70 3.15
C GLY A 26 2.59 -6.92 1.63
N SER A 27 3.49 -6.12 1.05
CA SER A 27 3.83 -6.16 -0.38
C SER A 27 4.36 -7.51 -0.82
N GLY A 28 4.13 -7.88 -2.08
CA GLY A 28 4.81 -9.03 -2.71
C GLY A 28 4.32 -10.40 -2.29
N THR A 29 3.18 -10.50 -1.58
CA THR A 29 2.59 -11.80 -1.21
C THR A 29 1.67 -12.33 -2.31
N THR A 30 1.58 -13.65 -2.45
CA THR A 30 0.69 -14.35 -3.41
C THR A 30 -0.81 -14.17 -3.11
N ASN A 31 -1.17 -13.40 -2.09
CA ASN A 31 -2.54 -13.17 -1.65
C ASN A 31 -3.20 -11.92 -2.30
N GLY A 32 -2.64 -11.43 -3.42
CA GLY A 32 -3.18 -10.28 -4.15
C GLY A 32 -3.10 -8.96 -3.37
N SER A 33 -2.15 -8.84 -2.43
CA SER A 33 -1.91 -7.60 -1.70
C SER A 33 -1.08 -6.64 -2.54
N TYR A 34 -1.73 -5.57 -2.99
CA TYR A 34 -1.11 -4.49 -3.78
C TYR A 34 -1.09 -3.17 -3.01
N TRP A 35 -1.27 -3.23 -1.69
CA TRP A 35 -1.57 -2.07 -0.86
C TRP A 35 -0.53 -0.96 -0.94
N ASN A 36 0.73 -1.32 -1.10
CA ASN A 36 1.84 -0.39 -1.31
C ASN A 36 2.54 -0.58 -2.66
N ALA A 37 1.93 -1.32 -3.59
CA ALA A 37 2.53 -1.54 -4.89
C ALA A 37 2.48 -0.22 -5.70
N THR A 38 3.63 0.20 -6.22
CA THR A 38 3.70 1.33 -7.16
C THR A 38 3.05 0.98 -8.49
N ILE A 39 3.31 -0.23 -8.97
CA ILE A 39 2.71 -0.79 -10.17
C ILE A 39 2.48 -2.29 -9.98
N VAL A 40 1.44 -2.80 -10.62
CA VAL A 40 1.16 -4.23 -10.72
C VAL A 40 1.00 -4.53 -12.21
N VAL A 41 1.93 -5.33 -12.74
CA VAL A 41 1.90 -5.76 -14.14
C VAL A 41 1.48 -7.22 -14.18
N ASN A 42 0.33 -7.49 -14.81
CA ASN A 42 -0.18 -8.85 -15.01
C ASN A 42 -0.36 -9.12 -16.51
N ALA A 43 0.73 -8.98 -17.27
CA ALA A 43 0.73 -9.11 -18.73
C ALA A 43 2.08 -9.64 -19.24
N ASN A 44 2.04 -10.43 -20.32
CA ASN A 44 3.23 -10.81 -21.08
C ASN A 44 3.66 -9.65 -21.98
N GLY A 45 4.97 -9.42 -22.11
CA GLY A 45 5.52 -8.43 -23.04
C GLY A 45 5.40 -6.98 -22.58
N PHE A 46 5.25 -6.73 -21.27
CA PHE A 46 5.31 -5.36 -20.74
C PHE A 46 6.69 -4.75 -21.00
N GLN A 47 6.70 -3.58 -21.65
CA GLN A 47 7.87 -2.75 -21.87
C GLN A 47 7.59 -1.34 -21.37
N ALA A 48 8.62 -0.74 -20.77
CA ALA A 48 8.58 0.61 -20.25
C ALA A 48 9.98 1.19 -20.40
N ASP A 49 10.10 2.24 -21.21
CA ASP A 49 11.34 2.93 -21.53
C ASP A 49 11.22 4.40 -21.10
N ASP A 50 12.32 5.00 -20.62
CA ASP A 50 12.38 6.41 -20.19
C ASP A 50 11.28 6.85 -19.21
N ILE A 51 10.98 6.04 -18.17
CA ILE A 51 9.88 6.31 -17.23
C ILE A 51 10.30 6.23 -15.76
N ILE A 52 9.54 6.91 -14.89
CA ILE A 52 9.61 6.79 -13.43
C ILE A 52 8.26 6.26 -12.92
N PHE A 53 8.33 5.15 -12.17
CA PHE A 53 7.22 4.67 -11.35
C PHE A 53 7.56 4.90 -9.88
N GLU A 54 6.80 5.78 -9.22
CA GLU A 54 7.02 6.10 -7.82
C GLU A 54 5.74 5.96 -7.00
N ASN A 55 5.87 5.35 -5.82
CA ASN A 55 4.88 5.40 -4.76
C ASN A 55 5.48 6.20 -3.62
N SER A 56 5.08 7.46 -3.51
CA SER A 56 5.57 8.43 -2.51
C SER A 56 4.83 8.34 -1.17
N PHE A 57 4.14 7.22 -0.90
CA PHE A 57 3.47 6.95 0.37
C PHE A 57 4.48 6.63 1.50
N ASN A 58 5.31 7.62 1.83
CA ASN A 58 5.90 7.97 3.13
C ASN A 58 6.82 9.22 3.01
N GLN A 59 6.68 10.05 1.97
CA GLN A 59 7.57 11.21 1.78
C GLN A 59 7.16 12.46 2.58
N TYR A 60 5.96 12.44 3.18
CA TYR A 60 5.63 13.39 4.24
C TYR A 60 6.07 12.81 5.58
N ILE A 61 7.36 12.92 5.89
CA ILE A 61 7.77 12.85 7.30
C ILE A 61 7.00 13.93 8.04
N SER A 62 6.27 13.52 9.08
CA SER A 62 5.60 14.51 9.91
C SER A 62 6.67 15.47 10.46
N LEU A 63 6.30 16.73 10.72
CA LEU A 63 7.23 17.69 11.33
C LEU A 63 7.88 17.10 12.60
N LYS A 64 7.14 16.27 13.34
CA LYS A 64 7.60 15.56 14.53
C LYS A 64 8.71 14.54 14.24
N GLU A 65 8.58 13.75 13.17
CA GLU A 65 9.62 12.80 12.74
C GLU A 65 10.85 13.51 12.18
N SER A 66 10.69 14.63 11.46
CA SER A 66 11.82 15.41 10.94
C SER A 66 12.70 16.02 12.05
N GLN A 67 12.18 16.07 13.28
CA GLN A 67 12.83 16.67 14.45
C GLN A 67 13.45 15.62 15.39
N ASP A 68 13.32 14.34 15.07
CA ASP A 68 13.88 13.27 15.89
C ASP A 68 15.42 13.25 15.77
N LYS A 69 16.12 13.20 16.90
CA LYS A 69 17.60 13.19 16.96
C LYS A 69 18.07 11.95 17.69
N VAL A 70 18.99 11.21 17.06
CA VAL A 70 19.63 9.98 17.60
C VAL A 70 20.59 10.30 18.74
#